data_AF-A0A069EVT2-F1
#
_entry.id   AF-A0A069EVT2-F1
#
_cell.length_a   1.000
_cell.length_b   1.000
_cell.length_c   1.000
_cell.angle_alpha   90.00
_cell.angle_beta   90.00
_cell.angle_gamma   90.00
#
_symmetry.space_group_name_H-M   'P 1'
#
loop_
_entity.id
_entity.type
_entity.pdbx_description
1 polymer ?
#
loop_
_entity_poly.entity_id
_entity_poly.type
_entity_poly.pdbx_seq_one_letter_code
_entity_poly.pdbx_strand_id
1 'polypeptide(L)'
;MSEFQFITSDRLLKEVENPYIKFLSINEAIKKGVILPDMLTDDEDLDRDEKILMNVESEEQLDEIEIKRDLYYNVENVEAYSEKPHVVELRWRYTDARAEQLVEYIVDHLETADEVEIWKVWVDEQTEPSVKSITRDELTMDALRFLGADGFERPECLRVTKA
;
A
#
# COMPACT_ATOMS: atom_id res chain seq x y z
N MET A 1 16.30 0.90 -8.37
CA MET A 1 15.23 1.91 -8.46
C MET A 1 14.12 1.45 -7.54
N SER A 2 13.48 2.37 -6.82
CA SER A 2 12.42 2.01 -5.87
C SER A 2 11.09 1.95 -6.61
N GLU A 3 10.31 0.91 -6.34
CA GLU A 3 8.97 0.73 -6.89
C GLU A 3 7.95 1.46 -6.00
N PHE A 4 6.97 2.08 -6.64
CA PHE A 4 5.84 2.72 -5.97
C PHE A 4 4.53 2.24 -6.59
N GLN A 5 3.63 1.72 -5.76
CA GLN A 5 2.32 1.27 -6.17
C GLN A 5 1.24 2.16 -5.53
N PHE A 6 0.28 2.59 -6.34
CA PHE A 6 -0.80 3.45 -5.87
C PHE A 6 -2.08 3.20 -6.65
N ILE A 7 -3.19 3.64 -6.06
CA ILE A 7 -4.53 3.52 -6.63
C ILE A 7 -5.13 4.92 -6.71
N THR A 8 -5.75 5.26 -7.83
CA THR A 8 -6.43 6.55 -8.00
C THR A 8 -7.87 6.39 -8.45
N SER A 9 -8.73 7.32 -8.02
CA SER A 9 -10.17 7.30 -8.35
C SER A 9 -10.80 8.69 -8.27
N ASP A 10 -11.94 8.85 -8.96
CA ASP A 10 -12.81 10.03 -8.84
C ASP A 10 -13.68 10.00 -7.58
N ARG A 11 -13.66 8.90 -6.84
CA ARG A 11 -14.31 8.74 -5.52
C ARG A 11 -13.27 8.47 -4.44
N LEU A 12 -13.59 8.87 -3.21
CA LEU A 12 -12.73 8.65 -2.06
C LEU A 12 -12.46 7.15 -1.84
N LEU A 13 -11.19 6.76 -1.91
CA LEU A 13 -10.71 5.41 -1.64
C LEU A 13 -10.68 5.16 -0.11
N LYS A 14 -11.04 3.95 0.30
CA LYS A 14 -11.03 3.54 1.71
C LYS A 14 -9.61 3.18 2.12
N GLU A 15 -9.21 3.60 3.32
CA GLU A 15 -7.94 3.13 3.89
C GLU A 15 -8.10 1.73 4.46
N VAL A 16 -7.02 0.96 4.40
CA VAL A 16 -6.93 -0.39 4.96
C VAL A 16 -5.71 -0.40 5.87
N GLU A 17 -5.92 -0.70 7.14
CA GLU A 17 -4.84 -0.84 8.13
C GLU A 17 -4.37 -2.29 8.16
N ASN A 18 -3.07 -2.49 8.29
CA ASN A 18 -2.53 -3.82 8.56
C ASN A 18 -2.96 -4.26 9.98
N PRO A 19 -3.78 -5.32 10.11
CA PRO A 19 -4.38 -5.71 11.40
C PRO A 19 -3.36 -6.30 12.40
N TYR A 20 -2.18 -6.69 11.92
CA TYR A 20 -1.14 -7.29 12.74
C TYR A 20 -0.17 -6.26 13.33
N ILE A 21 -0.04 -5.10 12.69
CA ILE A 21 0.80 -4.01 13.20
C ILE A 21 0.20 -3.46 14.48
N LYS A 22 0.96 -3.57 15.57
CA LYS A 22 0.63 -2.98 16.86
C LYS A 22 1.78 -2.11 17.30
N PHE A 23 1.45 -0.98 17.93
CA PHE A 23 2.45 -0.15 18.56
C PHE A 23 2.47 -0.39 20.07
N LEU A 24 3.68 -0.58 20.60
CA LEU A 24 3.97 -0.73 22.02
C LEU A 24 4.72 0.50 22.52
N SER A 25 4.50 0.83 23.79
CA SER A 25 5.43 1.71 24.49
C SER A 25 6.69 0.98 24.95
N ILE A 26 7.73 1.72 25.31
CA ILE A 26 8.96 1.17 25.89
C ILE A 26 8.62 0.32 27.12
N ASN A 27 7.76 0.83 28.00
CA ASN A 27 7.32 0.11 29.19
C ASN A 27 6.53 -1.17 28.86
N GLU A 28 5.64 -1.13 27.87
CA GLU A 28 4.90 -2.33 27.41
C GLU A 28 5.84 -3.39 26.82
N ALA A 29 6.83 -2.97 26.02
CA ALA A 29 7.81 -3.84 25.39
C ALA A 29 8.71 -4.53 26.44
N ILE A 30 9.24 -3.79 27.41
CA ILE A 30 10.02 -4.35 28.53
C ILE A 30 9.18 -5.36 29.32
N LYS A 31 7.90 -5.04 29.61
CA LYS A 31 6.99 -5.94 30.34
C LYS A 31 6.70 -7.24 29.56
N LYS A 32 6.73 -7.20 28.23
CA LYS A 32 6.63 -8.37 27.36
C LYS A 32 7.94 -9.15 27.21
N GLY A 33 9.04 -8.67 27.79
CA GLY A 33 10.35 -9.29 27.69
C GLY A 33 11.08 -9.00 26.37
N VAL A 34 10.68 -7.95 25.65
CA VAL A 34 11.39 -7.49 24.45
C VAL A 34 12.70 -6.84 24.87
N ILE A 35 13.80 -7.25 24.24
CA ILE A 35 15.12 -6.64 24.45
C ILE A 35 15.20 -5.42 23.53
N LEU A 36 15.25 -4.23 24.13
CA LEU A 36 15.37 -2.96 23.40
C LEU A 36 16.84 -2.54 23.30
N PRO A 37 17.24 -1.86 22.22
CA PRO A 37 18.57 -1.25 22.12
C PRO A 37 18.80 -0.18 23.19
N ASP A 38 20.06 -0.05 23.65
CA ASP A 38 20.47 0.93 24.68
C ASP A 38 20.05 2.37 24.33
N MET A 39 20.06 2.71 23.03
CA MET A 39 19.58 4.00 22.51
C MET A 39 18.16 4.37 22.97
N LEU A 40 17.28 3.39 23.13
CA LEU A 40 15.89 3.63 23.57
C LEU A 40 15.73 3.49 25.07
N THR A 41 16.62 2.75 25.76
CA THR A 41 16.51 2.53 27.20
C THR A 41 17.16 3.63 28.02
N ASP A 42 18.26 4.20 27.51
CA ASP A 42 19.14 5.14 28.20
C ASP A 42 18.78 6.61 27.91
N ASP A 43 17.89 6.85 26.94
CA ASP A 43 17.35 8.18 26.66
C ASP A 43 16.26 8.52 27.68
N GLU A 44 16.60 9.44 28.59
CA GLU A 44 15.70 9.92 29.66
C GLU A 44 14.63 10.92 29.15
N ASP A 45 14.82 11.49 27.95
CA ASP A 45 13.91 12.47 27.36
C ASP A 45 12.75 11.80 26.59
N LEU A 46 12.84 10.49 26.30
CA LEU A 46 11.77 9.73 25.65
C LEU A 46 10.57 9.51 26.58
N ASP A 47 9.37 9.77 26.07
CA ASP A 47 8.14 9.35 26.73
C ASP A 47 8.01 7.82 26.66
N ARG A 48 8.25 7.18 27.80
CA ARG A 48 8.27 5.70 27.92
C ARG A 48 6.88 5.06 27.83
N ASP A 49 5.82 5.85 27.87
CA ASP A 49 4.43 5.43 27.73
C ASP A 49 3.83 5.73 26.34
N GLU A 50 4.54 6.50 25.51
CA GLU A 50 4.17 6.71 24.11
C GLU A 50 4.37 5.44 23.28
N LYS A 51 3.37 5.10 22.44
CA LYS A 51 3.39 3.88 21.62
C LYS A 51 4.13 4.10 20.32
N ILE A 52 5.47 4.06 20.39
CA ILE A 52 6.35 4.30 19.24
C ILE A 52 6.98 3.03 18.65
N LEU A 53 6.91 1.89 19.34
CA LEU A 53 7.57 0.67 18.92
C LEU A 53 6.62 -0.20 18.08
N MET A 54 6.88 -0.28 16.78
CA MET A 54 6.17 -1.21 15.91
C MET A 54 6.49 -2.66 16.32
N ASN A 55 5.43 -3.44 16.55
CA ASN A 55 5.51 -4.83 16.97
C ASN A 55 4.60 -5.69 16.10
N VAL A 56 5.21 -6.65 15.42
CA VAL A 56 4.58 -7.75 14.70
C VAL A 56 5.12 -9.08 15.21
N GLU A 57 4.40 -10.17 15.00
CA GLU A 57 4.84 -11.51 15.42
C GLU A 57 5.78 -12.15 14.40
N SER A 58 5.66 -11.80 13.11
CA SER A 58 6.56 -12.22 12.05
C SER A 58 6.80 -11.10 11.03
N GLU A 59 7.92 -11.18 10.32
CA GLU A 59 8.24 -10.24 9.23
C GLU A 59 7.20 -10.31 8.10
N GLU A 60 6.68 -11.51 7.80
CA GLU A 60 5.62 -11.72 6.79
C GLU A 60 4.34 -10.94 7.10
N GLN A 61 4.05 -10.67 8.38
CA GLN A 61 2.90 -9.84 8.74
C GLN A 61 3.05 -8.38 8.32
N LEU A 62 4.28 -7.88 8.07
CA LEU A 62 4.49 -6.53 7.54
C LEU A 62 4.06 -6.41 6.07
N ASP A 63 4.02 -7.53 5.36
CA ASP A 63 3.70 -7.60 3.93
C ASP A 63 2.18 -7.68 3.66
N GLU A 64 1.35 -7.70 4.69
CA GLU A 64 -0.11 -7.64 4.55
C GLU A 64 -0.57 -6.33 3.94
N ILE A 65 -1.73 -6.37 3.29
CA ILE A 65 -2.26 -5.20 2.58
C ILE A 65 -2.50 -4.03 3.52
N GLU A 66 -1.87 -2.91 3.20
CA GLU A 66 -2.11 -1.60 3.79
C GLU A 66 -2.38 -0.60 2.65
N ILE A 67 -3.45 0.17 2.78
CA ILE A 67 -3.87 1.19 1.80
C ILE A 67 -3.98 2.51 2.54
N LYS A 68 -3.15 3.49 2.16
CA LYS A 68 -2.95 4.74 2.93
C LYS A 68 -3.03 5.97 2.04
N ARG A 69 -3.71 7.02 2.51
CA ARG A 69 -3.68 8.33 1.85
C ARG A 69 -2.40 9.10 2.14
N ASP A 70 -1.77 8.81 3.27
CA ASP A 70 -0.46 9.35 3.61
C ASP A 70 0.62 8.64 2.80
N LEU A 71 1.01 9.26 1.68
CA LEU A 71 1.97 8.68 0.73
C LEU A 71 3.39 8.78 1.29
N TYR A 72 4.14 7.69 1.17
CA TYR A 72 5.56 7.66 1.54
C TYR A 72 6.42 8.45 0.56
N TYR A 73 6.04 8.43 -0.73
CA TYR A 73 6.72 9.16 -1.80
C TYR A 73 6.01 10.47 -2.15
N ASN A 74 6.73 11.41 -2.77
CA ASN A 74 6.18 12.70 -3.19
C ASN A 74 5.01 12.49 -4.18
N VAL A 75 3.93 13.24 -3.98
CA VAL A 75 2.73 13.26 -4.83
C VAL A 75 3.01 13.52 -6.30
N GLU A 76 4.13 14.18 -6.63
CA GLU A 76 4.60 14.37 -8.02
C GLU A 76 4.75 13.03 -8.77
N ASN A 77 5.07 11.93 -8.07
CA ASN A 77 5.13 10.58 -8.67
C ASN A 77 3.75 10.06 -9.10
N VAL A 78 2.67 10.59 -8.52
CA VAL A 78 1.29 10.25 -8.89
C VAL A 78 0.79 11.19 -9.98
N GLU A 79 1.01 12.50 -9.81
CA GLU A 79 0.58 13.54 -10.73
C GLU A 79 1.20 13.40 -12.13
N ALA A 80 2.36 12.74 -12.23
CA ALA A 80 2.97 12.38 -13.50
C ALA A 80 2.12 11.43 -14.36
N TYR A 81 1.18 10.70 -13.75
CA TYR A 81 0.46 9.60 -14.40
C TYR A 81 -1.06 9.69 -14.32
N SER A 82 -1.60 10.31 -13.27
CA SER A 82 -3.04 10.36 -13.05
C SER A 82 -3.46 11.75 -12.57
N GLU A 83 -4.56 12.25 -13.14
CA GLU A 83 -5.19 13.52 -12.75
C GLU A 83 -6.32 13.31 -11.73
N LYS A 84 -6.56 12.07 -11.28
CA LYS A 84 -7.69 11.75 -10.41
C LYS A 84 -7.48 12.31 -9.00
N PRO A 85 -8.52 12.89 -8.37
CA PRO A 85 -8.38 13.67 -7.14
C PRO A 85 -8.16 12.83 -5.88
N HIS A 86 -8.47 11.53 -5.89
CA HIS A 86 -8.30 10.67 -4.74
C HIS A 86 -7.24 9.62 -5.01
N VAL A 87 -6.23 9.60 -4.14
CA VAL A 87 -5.04 8.77 -4.26
C VAL A 87 -4.81 8.05 -2.94
N VAL A 88 -4.42 6.78 -3.04
CA VAL A 88 -3.88 6.00 -1.92
C VAL A 88 -2.66 5.23 -2.40
N GLU A 89 -1.66 5.10 -1.54
CA GLU A 89 -0.56 4.16 -1.70
C GLU A 89 -1.02 2.76 -1.36
N LEU A 90 -0.52 1.78 -2.12
CA LEU A 90 -0.72 0.37 -1.89
C LEU A 90 0.58 -0.24 -1.35
N ARG A 91 0.62 -0.52 -0.04
CA ARG A 91 1.77 -1.08 0.69
C ARG A 91 1.51 -2.53 1.00
N TRP A 92 2.24 -3.43 0.36
CA TRP A 92 2.04 -4.87 0.49
C TRP A 92 3.13 -5.63 -0.24
N ARG A 93 3.12 -6.95 -0.09
CA ARG A 93 3.81 -7.87 -1.00
C ARG A 93 2.82 -8.81 -1.66
N TYR A 94 2.92 -8.93 -2.98
CA TYR A 94 2.04 -9.78 -3.77
C TYR A 94 2.07 -11.24 -3.30
N THR A 95 0.88 -11.77 -3.05
CA THR A 95 0.55 -13.19 -3.01
C THR A 95 -0.84 -13.36 -3.62
N ASP A 96 -1.19 -14.56 -4.09
CA ASP A 96 -2.52 -14.81 -4.64
C ASP A 96 -3.61 -14.43 -3.62
N ALA A 97 -3.43 -14.80 -2.34
CA ALA A 97 -4.39 -14.48 -1.28
C ALA A 97 -4.58 -12.97 -1.06
N ARG A 98 -3.50 -12.17 -1.07
CA ARG A 98 -3.61 -10.71 -0.92
C ARG A 98 -4.12 -10.05 -2.20
N ALA A 99 -3.82 -10.62 -3.36
CA ALA A 99 -4.37 -10.16 -4.62
C ALA A 99 -5.89 -10.36 -4.66
N GLU A 100 -6.40 -11.46 -4.09
CA GLU A 100 -7.84 -11.69 -3.92
C GLU A 100 -8.48 -10.60 -3.05
N GLN A 101 -7.86 -10.27 -1.91
CA GLN A 101 -8.31 -9.17 -1.05
C GLN A 101 -8.33 -7.82 -1.79
N LEU A 102 -7.32 -7.56 -2.61
CA LEU A 102 -7.27 -6.34 -3.43
C LEU A 102 -8.37 -6.34 -4.52
N VAL A 103 -8.68 -7.48 -5.13
CA VAL A 103 -9.82 -7.61 -6.05
C VAL A 103 -11.12 -7.27 -5.32
N GLU A 104 -11.36 -7.85 -4.14
CA GLU A 104 -12.56 -7.56 -3.34
C GLU A 104 -12.67 -6.08 -2.99
N TYR A 105 -11.55 -5.45 -2.57
CA TYR A 105 -11.47 -4.03 -2.29
C TYR A 105 -11.86 -3.17 -3.51
N ILE A 106 -11.32 -3.47 -4.68
CA ILE A 106 -11.63 -2.74 -5.93
C ILE A 106 -13.09 -2.95 -6.32
N VAL A 107 -13.58 -4.18 -6.26
CA VAL A 107 -14.97 -4.52 -6.59
C VAL A 107 -15.96 -3.78 -5.69
N ASP A 108 -15.69 -3.70 -4.37
CA ASP A 108 -16.50 -2.91 -3.44
C ASP A 108 -16.45 -1.41 -3.76
N HIS A 109 -15.27 -0.87 -4.08
CA HIS A 109 -15.13 0.54 -4.46
C HIS A 109 -15.93 0.91 -5.72
N LEU A 110 -15.92 0.03 -6.72
CA LEU A 110 -16.67 0.17 -7.97
C LEU A 110 -18.21 0.10 -7.79
N GLU A 111 -18.73 -0.23 -6.60
CA GLU A 111 -20.15 -0.03 -6.31
C GLU A 111 -20.54 1.46 -6.39
N THR A 112 -19.61 2.37 -6.12
CA THR A 112 -19.86 3.82 -6.08
C THR A 112 -19.03 4.66 -7.05
N ALA A 113 -17.91 4.11 -7.54
CA ALA A 113 -17.06 4.71 -8.55
C ALA A 113 -17.30 4.09 -9.94
N ASP A 114 -17.15 4.89 -10.99
CA ASP A 114 -17.25 4.39 -12.37
C ASP A 114 -15.94 3.72 -12.83
N GLU A 115 -14.82 4.08 -12.20
CA GLU A 115 -13.49 3.62 -12.58
C GLU A 115 -12.49 3.77 -11.43
N VAL A 116 -11.48 2.90 -11.45
CA VAL A 116 -10.25 3.00 -10.67
C VAL A 116 -9.02 2.74 -11.55
N GLU A 117 -7.91 3.39 -11.24
CA GLU A 117 -6.61 3.09 -11.86
C GLU A 117 -5.66 2.54 -10.81
N ILE A 118 -4.96 1.46 -11.15
CA ILE A 118 -4.01 0.78 -10.28
C ILE A 118 -2.66 0.85 -10.96
N TRP A 119 -1.72 1.51 -10.30
CA TRP A 119 -0.44 1.91 -10.86
C TRP A 119 0.73 1.19 -10.19
N LYS A 120 1.74 0.88 -11.00
CA LYS A 120 3.06 0.43 -10.56
C LYS A 120 4.11 1.22 -11.35
N VAL A 121 4.87 2.05 -10.65
CA VAL A 121 5.76 3.04 -11.25
C VAL A 121 7.14 3.04 -10.60
N TRP A 122 8.14 3.57 -11.31
CA TRP A 122 9.45 3.84 -10.74
C TRP A 122 9.46 5.23 -10.11
N VAL A 123 9.97 5.34 -8.89
CA VAL A 123 10.10 6.63 -8.20
C VAL A 123 11.08 7.52 -8.97
N ASP A 124 10.68 8.78 -9.18
CA ASP A 124 11.41 9.85 -9.86
C ASP A 124 11.76 9.57 -11.34
N GLU A 125 11.12 8.58 -11.97
CA GLU A 125 11.30 8.27 -13.38
C GLU A 125 9.97 8.36 -14.14
N GLN A 126 9.84 9.36 -15.00
CA GLN A 126 8.63 9.62 -15.79
C GLN A 126 8.81 9.16 -17.24
N THR A 127 8.36 7.94 -17.53
CA THR A 127 8.32 7.38 -18.89
C THR A 127 6.90 6.99 -19.29
N GLU A 128 6.69 6.78 -20.59
CA GLU A 128 5.37 6.42 -21.15
C GLU A 128 4.85 5.10 -20.53
N PRO A 129 3.67 5.10 -19.88
CA PRO A 129 3.15 3.91 -19.22
C PRO A 129 2.55 2.89 -20.21
N SER A 130 2.55 1.62 -19.83
CA SER A 130 1.71 0.59 -20.44
C SER A 130 0.35 0.57 -19.73
N VAL A 131 -0.70 1.03 -20.42
CA VAL A 131 -2.06 1.07 -19.86
C VAL A 131 -2.90 -0.07 -20.44
N LYS A 132 -3.53 -0.84 -19.56
CA LYS A 132 -4.53 -1.86 -19.91
C LYS A 132 -5.86 -1.49 -19.28
N SER A 133 -6.94 -1.64 -20.03
CA SER A 133 -8.30 -1.44 -19.52
C SER A 133 -9.09 -2.74 -19.52
N ILE A 134 -9.79 -2.99 -18.43
CA ILE A 134 -10.70 -4.12 -18.26
C ILE A 134 -11.98 -3.66 -17.55
N THR A 135 -13.03 -4.46 -17.66
CA THR A 135 -14.26 -4.29 -16.87
C THR A 135 -14.15 -4.96 -15.50
N ARG A 136 -15.04 -4.59 -14.58
CA ARG A 136 -15.19 -5.23 -13.27
C ARG A 136 -15.30 -6.76 -13.37
N ASP A 137 -16.04 -7.27 -14.34
CA ASP A 137 -16.26 -8.72 -14.51
C ASP A 137 -15.00 -9.47 -14.97
N GLU A 138 -14.04 -8.75 -15.57
CA GLU A 138 -12.75 -9.29 -16.00
C GLU A 138 -11.67 -9.16 -14.92
N LEU A 139 -11.96 -8.44 -13.82
CA LEU A 139 -11.02 -8.25 -12.73
C LEU A 139 -10.87 -9.55 -11.94
N THR A 140 -9.69 -10.14 -12.07
CA THR A 140 -9.27 -11.35 -11.36
C THR A 140 -7.87 -11.14 -10.78
N MET A 141 -7.44 -12.02 -9.88
CA MET A 141 -6.06 -11.99 -9.35
C MET A 141 -5.00 -12.04 -10.45
N ASP A 142 -5.30 -12.75 -11.55
CA ASP A 142 -4.42 -12.84 -12.71
C ASP A 142 -4.21 -11.48 -13.39
N ALA A 143 -5.23 -10.61 -13.39
CA ALA A 143 -5.10 -9.24 -13.90
C ALA A 143 -4.16 -8.38 -13.04
N LEU A 144 -3.98 -8.73 -11.77
CA LEU A 144 -3.12 -8.02 -10.81
C LEU A 144 -1.70 -8.57 -10.72
N ARG A 145 -1.36 -9.65 -11.43
CA ARG A 145 -0.02 -10.29 -11.37
C ARG A 145 1.15 -9.34 -11.63
N PHE A 146 0.95 -8.29 -12.43
CA PHE A 146 1.99 -7.30 -12.72
C PHE A 146 2.49 -6.60 -11.44
N LEU A 147 1.63 -6.44 -10.42
CA LEU A 147 2.02 -5.86 -9.13
C LEU A 147 3.04 -6.73 -8.39
N GLY A 148 3.06 -8.05 -8.64
CA GLY A 148 4.02 -8.98 -8.06
C GLY A 148 5.25 -9.28 -8.91
N ALA A 149 5.35 -8.70 -10.12
CA ALA A 149 6.49 -8.95 -11.00
C ALA A 149 7.76 -8.25 -10.51
N ASP A 150 8.89 -8.96 -10.56
CA ASP A 150 10.21 -8.40 -10.23
C ASP A 150 10.67 -7.43 -11.33
N GLY A 151 10.46 -6.14 -11.08
CA GLY A 151 10.80 -5.08 -12.01
C GLY A 151 9.94 -5.04 -13.28
N PHE A 152 10.04 -3.93 -14.00
CA PHE A 152 9.26 -3.63 -15.20
C PHE A 152 10.03 -2.63 -16.07
N GLU A 153 9.84 -2.71 -17.40
CA GLU A 153 10.55 -1.85 -18.36
C GLU A 153 10.03 -0.41 -18.36
N ARG A 154 8.73 -0.23 -18.11
CA ARG A 154 8.03 1.05 -18.07
C ARG A 154 6.86 0.97 -17.10
N PRO A 155 6.40 2.09 -16.53
CA PRO A 155 5.27 2.13 -15.61
C PRO A 155 4.06 1.38 -16.15
N GLU A 156 3.33 0.68 -15.28
CA GLU A 156 2.18 -0.12 -15.66
C GLU A 156 0.92 0.40 -14.97
N CYS A 157 -0.18 0.45 -15.73
CA CYS A 157 -1.49 0.82 -15.23
C CYS A 157 -2.54 -0.21 -15.64
N LEU A 158 -3.28 -0.70 -14.64
CA LEU A 158 -4.54 -1.39 -14.87
C LEU A 158 -5.70 -0.45 -14.52
N ARG A 159 -6.44 -0.05 -15.55
CA ARG A 159 -7.69 0.69 -15.42
C ARG A 159 -8.85 -0.30 -15.37
N VAL A 160 -9.62 -0.27 -14.28
CA VAL A 160 -10.80 -1.11 -14.10
C VAL A 160 -12.03 -0.23 -14.09
N THR A 161 -12.94 -0.47 -15.03
CA THR A 161 -14.21 0.25 -15.12
C THR A 161 -15.35 -0.59 -14.55
N LYS A 162 -16.37 0.05 -14.01
CA LYS A 162 -17.53 -0.62 -13.42
C LYS A 162 -18.31 -1.53 -14.40
N ALA A 163 -18.25 -1.20 -15.70
CA ALA A 163 -19.16 -1.59 -16.77
C ALA A 163 -20.50 -0.86 -16.77
#